data_AF-A0A7X7XTY7-F1
#
_entry.id   AF-A0A7X7XTY7-F1
#
_cell.length_a   1.000
_cell.length_b   1.000
_cell.length_c   1.000
_cell.angle_alpha   90.00
_cell.angle_beta   90.00
_cell.angle_gamma   90.00
#
_symmetry.space_group_name_H-M   'P 1'
#
loop_
_entity.id
_entity.type
_entity.pdbx_description
1 polymer ?
#
loop_
_entity_poly.entity_id
_entity_poly.type
_entity_poly.pdbx_seq_one_letter_code
_entity_poly.pdbx_strand_id
1 'polypeptide(L)'
;MSRLFPKTYKTFIVLTIFGIAMGFLEAIVVVYLREIYYPQGFEFPLNTFSSEMLSIEWIREISTIIMLITIGIITGKNFLQKLSFFLYTFAIWDIFYYVALKLF
;
A
#
# COMPACT_ATOMS: atom_id res chain seq x y z
N MET A 1 36.43 10.16 11.94
CA MET A 1 35.78 11.34 12.53
C MET A 1 34.78 11.90 11.52
N SER A 2 33.60 12.30 12.00
CA SER A 2 32.36 12.63 11.27
C SER A 2 31.46 11.44 10.89
N ARG A 3 30.20 11.34 11.30
CA ARG A 3 29.30 12.18 12.12
C ARG A 3 28.14 11.24 12.52
N LEU A 4 28.01 10.83 13.78
CA LEU A 4 27.13 11.41 14.81
C LEU A 4 25.63 11.58 14.45
N PHE A 5 25.12 10.89 13.41
CA PHE A 5 23.68 10.55 13.28
C PHE A 5 23.52 9.13 12.71
N PRO A 6 22.84 8.20 13.40
CA PRO A 6 22.88 6.77 13.10
C PRO A 6 22.17 6.45 11.78
N LYS A 7 22.63 5.42 11.06
CA LYS A 7 22.11 4.95 9.76
C LYS A 7 20.59 4.65 9.72
N THR A 8 19.90 4.66 10.86
CA THR A 8 18.51 4.24 11.07
C THR A 8 17.45 5.27 10.64
N TYR A 9 17.67 6.57 10.84
CA TYR A 9 16.62 7.59 10.57
C TYR A 9 16.34 7.74 9.07
N LYS A 10 17.38 7.63 8.23
CA LYS A 10 17.24 7.69 6.76
C LYS A 10 16.35 6.57 6.25
N THR A 11 16.49 5.38 6.82
CA THR A 11 15.67 4.22 6.46
C THR A 11 14.19 4.49 6.74
N PHE A 12 13.84 4.99 7.93
CA PHE A 12 12.45 5.31 8.25
C PHE A 12 11.87 6.34 7.29
N ILE A 13 12.59 7.42 6.98
CA ILE A 13 12.13 8.43 6.01
C ILE A 13 11.87 7.81 4.64
N VAL A 14 12.77 6.96 4.14
CA VAL A 14 12.61 6.29 2.84
C VAL A 14 11.40 5.36 2.86
N LEU A 15 11.21 4.58 3.94
CA LEU A 15 10.05 3.71 4.10
C LEU A 15 8.74 4.49 4.20
N THR A 16 8.75 5.66 4.85
CA THR A 16 7.58 6.55 4.89
C THR A 16 7.22 7.02 3.50
N ILE A 17 8.19 7.55 2.74
CA ILE A 17 7.96 8.03 1.37
C ILE A 17 7.43 6.90 0.49
N PHE A 18 8.04 5.71 0.59
CA PHE A 18 7.60 4.53 -0.14
C PHE A 18 6.16 4.13 0.23
N GLY A 19 5.84 4.03 1.53
CA GLY A 19 4.51 3.65 2.01
C GLY A 19 3.44 4.63 1.56
N ILE A 20 3.71 5.94 1.63
CA ILE A 20 2.82 6.99 1.12
C ILE A 20 2.56 6.78 -0.37
N ALA A 21 3.63 6.72 -1.17
CA ALA A 21 3.51 6.57 -2.62
C ALA A 21 2.75 5.30 -3.01
N MET A 22 3.01 4.19 -2.33
CA MET A 22 2.30 2.92 -2.54
C MET A 22 0.82 3.00 -2.16
N GLY A 23 0.47 3.66 -1.05
CA GLY A 23 -0.93 3.82 -0.63
C GLY A 23 -1.73 4.62 -1.66
N PHE A 24 -1.13 5.69 -2.19
CA PHE A 24 -1.71 6.47 -3.28
C PHE A 24 -1.87 5.66 -4.57
N LEU A 25 -0.82 4.93 -4.98
CA LEU A 25 -0.87 4.09 -6.19
C LEU A 25 -2.03 3.10 -6.13
N GLU A 26 -2.16 2.42 -5.00
CA GLU A 26 -3.22 1.44 -4.81
C GLU A 26 -4.61 2.07 -4.83
N ALA A 27 -4.81 3.17 -4.11
CA ALA A 27 -6.08 3.88 -4.09
C ALA A 27 -6.48 4.37 -5.50
N ILE A 28 -5.54 4.91 -6.27
CA ILE A 28 -5.79 5.38 -7.64
C ILE A 28 -6.21 4.21 -8.54
N VAL A 29 -5.55 3.06 -8.44
CA VAL A 29 -5.94 1.86 -9.20
C VAL A 29 -7.37 1.44 -8.83
N VAL A 30 -7.70 1.41 -7.54
CA VAL A 30 -9.04 1.05 -7.05
C VAL A 30 -10.10 2.05 -7.53
N VAL A 31 -9.79 3.35 -7.52
CA VAL A 31 -10.69 4.40 -8.03
C VAL A 31 -10.95 4.22 -9.53
N TYR A 32 -9.91 4.05 -10.34
CA TYR A 32 -10.09 3.81 -11.77
C TYR A 32 -10.84 2.52 -12.08
N LEU A 33 -10.57 1.43 -11.35
CA LEU A 33 -11.35 0.20 -11.49
C LEU A 33 -12.82 0.48 -11.22
N ARG A 34 -13.15 1.20 -10.14
CA ARG A 34 -14.55 1.56 -9.84
C ARG A 34 -15.17 2.44 -10.92
N GLU A 35 -14.48 3.44 -11.44
CA GLU A 35 -15.01 4.30 -12.51
C GLU A 35 -15.30 3.54 -13.81
N ILE A 36 -14.41 2.61 -14.19
CA ILE A 36 -14.58 1.80 -15.40
C ILE A 36 -15.77 0.85 -15.28
N TYR A 37 -15.95 0.22 -14.13
CA TYR A 37 -16.98 -0.81 -13.92
C TYR A 37 -18.32 -0.25 -13.41
N TYR A 38 -18.33 0.92 -12.78
CA TYR A 38 -19.52 1.62 -12.30
C TYR A 38 -19.64 3.01 -12.93
N PRO A 39 -19.77 3.12 -14.27
CA PRO A 39 -19.82 4.41 -14.96
C PRO A 39 -21.07 5.24 -14.62
N GLN A 40 -22.13 4.59 -14.13
CA GLN A 40 -23.36 5.24 -13.66
C GLN A 40 -23.35 5.50 -12.13
N GLY A 41 -22.23 5.25 -11.46
CA GLY A 41 -22.10 5.35 -10.01
C GLY A 41 -22.61 4.13 -9.24
N PHE A 42 -22.59 4.23 -7.91
CA PHE A 42 -23.08 3.21 -6.98
C PHE A 42 -24.60 3.28 -6.82
N GLU A 43 -25.35 3.07 -7.91
CA GLU A 43 -26.79 2.91 -7.81
C GLU A 43 -27.13 1.55 -7.18
N PHE A 44 -28.10 1.55 -6.26
CA PHE A 44 -28.58 0.34 -5.61
C PHE A 44 -29.74 -0.26 -6.44
N PRO A 45 -29.78 -1.57 -6.69
CA PRO A 45 -28.90 -2.62 -6.18
C PRO A 45 -27.53 -2.61 -6.86
N LEU A 46 -26.47 -2.73 -6.04
CA LEU A 46 -25.10 -2.80 -6.53
C LEU A 46 -24.99 -3.89 -7.59
N ASN A 47 -24.60 -3.53 -8.81
CA ASN A 47 -24.28 -4.51 -9.83
C ASN A 47 -23.26 -5.50 -9.25
N THR A 48 -23.61 -6.78 -9.29
CA THR A 48 -22.77 -7.86 -8.77
C THR A 48 -21.41 -7.78 -9.45
N PHE A 49 -20.35 -7.66 -8.65
CA PHE A 49 -18.97 -7.74 -9.15
C PHE A 49 -18.85 -8.95 -10.09
N SER A 50 -18.35 -8.73 -11.30
CA SER A 50 -18.02 -9.85 -12.18
C SER A 50 -16.95 -10.70 -11.48
N SER A 51 -17.01 -12.02 -11.64
CA SER A 51 -16.02 -12.95 -11.08
C SER A 51 -14.58 -12.62 -11.51
N GLU A 52 -14.43 -12.02 -12.68
CA GLU A 52 -13.15 -11.53 -13.20
C GLU A 52 -12.63 -10.31 -12.41
N MET A 53 -13.49 -9.36 -12.05
CA MET A 53 -13.11 -8.18 -11.29
C MET A 53 -12.65 -8.55 -9.87
N LEU A 54 -13.34 -9.50 -9.22
CA LEU A 54 -12.91 -10.00 -7.92
C LEU A 54 -11.49 -10.57 -8.01
N SER A 55 -11.21 -11.40 -9.03
CA SER A 55 -9.87 -11.97 -9.22
C SER A 55 -8.78 -10.90 -9.34
N ILE A 56 -9.05 -9.80 -10.06
CA ILE A 56 -8.10 -8.69 -10.22
C ILE A 56 -7.86 -7.97 -8.89
N GLU A 57 -8.91 -7.65 -8.14
CA GLU A 57 -8.79 -7.02 -6.82
C GLU A 57 -8.00 -7.90 -5.84
N TRP A 58 -8.29 -9.22 -5.82
CA TRP A 58 -7.55 -10.18 -5.00
C TRP A 58 -6.05 -10.22 -5.36
N ILE A 59 -5.72 -10.29 -6.66
CA ILE A 59 -4.32 -10.30 -7.11
C ILE A 59 -3.63 -8.98 -6.75
N ARG A 60 -4.32 -7.84 -6.91
CA ARG A 60 -3.81 -6.51 -6.55
C ARG A 60 -3.47 -6.44 -5.06
N GLU A 61 -4.38 -6.82 -4.18
CA GLU A 61 -4.17 -6.81 -2.72
C GLU A 61 -3.03 -7.73 -2.29
N ILE A 62 -2.99 -8.96 -2.82
CA ILE A 62 -1.92 -9.92 -2.55
C ILE A 62 -0.58 -9.34 -3.02
N SER A 63 -0.55 -8.71 -4.20
CA SER A 63 0.67 -8.09 -4.73
C SER A 63 1.17 -6.98 -3.83
N THR A 64 0.29 -6.10 -3.32
CA THR A 64 0.69 -5.06 -2.36
C THR A 64 1.28 -5.67 -1.08
N ILE A 65 0.64 -6.67 -0.50
CA ILE A 65 1.14 -7.33 0.70
C ILE A 65 2.54 -7.93 0.45
N ILE A 66 2.75 -8.61 -0.67
CA ILE A 66 4.05 -9.16 -1.06
C ILE A 66 5.10 -8.07 -1.22
N MET A 67 4.77 -6.93 -1.85
CA MET A 67 5.67 -5.79 -1.99
C MET A 67 6.10 -5.23 -0.63
N LEU A 68 5.15 -5.05 0.30
CA LEU A 68 5.42 -4.55 1.66
C LEU A 68 6.30 -5.53 2.47
N ILE A 69 6.00 -6.83 2.40
CA ILE A 69 6.82 -7.88 3.03
C ILE A 69 8.25 -7.85 2.47
N THR A 70 8.39 -7.73 1.15
CA THR A 70 9.68 -7.70 0.47
C THR A 70 10.54 -6.53 0.94
N ILE A 71 9.96 -5.34 1.09
CA ILE A 71 10.64 -4.17 1.64
C ILE A 71 11.09 -4.39 3.09
N GLY A 72 10.25 -5.02 3.92
CA GLY A 72 10.63 -5.40 5.28
C GLY A 72 11.83 -6.36 5.30
N ILE A 73 11.83 -7.37 4.42
CA ILE A 73 12.90 -8.37 4.30
C ILE A 73 14.22 -7.74 3.84
N ILE A 74 14.19 -6.86 2.83
CA ILE A 74 15.38 -6.20 2.28
C ILE A 74 16.00 -5.24 3.30
N THR A 75 15.18 -4.58 4.10
CA THR A 75 15.63 -3.54 5.02
C THR A 75 16.16 -4.09 6.36
N GLY A 76 15.55 -5.16 6.88
CA GLY A 76 15.87 -5.72 8.20
C GLY A 76 17.00 -6.75 8.19
N LYS A 77 17.88 -6.71 9.21
CA LYS A 77 18.99 -7.67 9.33
C LYS A 77 18.60 -8.97 10.04
N ASN A 78 17.69 -8.90 11.01
CA ASN A 78 17.17 -10.05 11.76
C ASN A 78 15.64 -10.13 11.63
N PHE A 79 15.04 -11.24 12.05
CA PHE A 79 13.59 -11.45 11.90
C PHE A 79 12.75 -10.32 12.53
N LEU A 80 13.09 -9.90 13.74
CA LEU A 80 12.38 -8.83 14.43
C LEU A 80 12.48 -7.50 13.67
N GLN A 81 13.66 -7.11 13.17
CA GLN A 81 13.81 -5.90 12.35
C GLN A 81 13.03 -5.99 11.05
N LYS A 82 13.05 -7.14 10.37
CA LYS A 82 12.29 -7.36 9.13
C LYS A 82 10.80 -7.17 9.38
N LEU A 83 10.29 -7.77 10.48
CA LEU A 83 8.91 -7.62 10.90
C LEU A 83 8.58 -6.18 11.29
N SER A 84 9.46 -5.49 12.03
CA SER A 84 9.25 -4.08 12.41
C SER A 84 9.19 -3.16 11.20
N PHE A 85 10.08 -3.32 10.22
CA PHE A 85 10.06 -2.50 9.00
C PHE A 85 8.86 -2.81 8.11
N PHE A 86 8.43 -4.08 8.04
CA PHE A 86 7.18 -4.46 7.40
C PHE A 86 5.99 -3.77 8.06
N LEU A 87 5.80 -3.95 9.37
CA LEU A 87 4.67 -3.37 10.12
C LEU A 87 4.66 -1.85 10.05
N TYR A 88 5.82 -1.22 10.13
CA TYR A 88 5.96 0.22 9.98
C TYR A 88 5.48 0.70 8.59
N THR A 89 5.99 0.08 7.53
CA THR A 89 5.64 0.46 6.15
C THR A 89 4.18 0.14 5.85
N PHE A 90 3.67 -0.99 6.35
CA PHE A 90 2.28 -1.40 6.26
C PHE A 90 1.34 -0.38 6.92
N ALA A 91 1.65 0.08 8.14
CA ALA A 91 0.84 1.10 8.82
C ALA A 91 0.80 2.43 8.05
N ILE A 92 1.93 2.85 7.46
CA ILE A 92 1.95 4.06 6.62
C ILE A 92 1.11 3.85 5.36
N TRP A 93 1.30 2.75 4.64
CA TRP A 93 0.51 2.43 3.46
C TRP A 93 -0.99 2.42 3.76
N ASP A 94 -1.42 1.78 4.85
CA ASP A 94 -2.84 1.64 5.23
C ASP A 94 -3.49 3.02 5.47
N ILE A 95 -2.83 3.87 6.26
CA ILE A 95 -3.31 5.23 6.51
C ILE A 95 -3.44 6.01 5.20
N PHE A 96 -2.41 5.99 4.36
CA PHE A 96 -2.39 6.80 3.15
C PHE A 96 -3.27 6.25 2.04
N TYR A 97 -3.53 4.94 2.01
CA TYR A 97 -4.55 4.33 1.17
C TYR A 97 -5.94 4.92 1.49
N TYR A 98 -6.35 4.97 2.76
CA TYR A 98 -7.62 5.57 3.14
C TYR A 98 -7.67 7.08 2.94
N VAL A 99 -6.55 7.78 3.16
CA VAL A 99 -6.47 9.23 2.84
C VAL A 99 -6.67 9.46 1.35
N ALA A 100 -5.99 8.69 0.49
CA ALA A 100 -6.14 8.81 -0.95
C ALA A 100 -7.56 8.45 -1.40
N LEU A 101 -8.16 7.37 -0.89
CA LEU A 101 -9.58 7.02 -1.15
C LEU A 101 -10.60 8.07 -0.68
N LYS A 102 -10.22 8.94 0.25
CA LYS A 102 -11.07 10.06 0.68
C LYS A 102 -10.88 11.30 -0.20
N LEU A 103 -9.70 11.44 -0.80
CA LEU A 103 -9.35 12.58 -1.66
C LEU A 103 -9.83 12.38 -3.10
N PHE A 104 -9.83 11.14 -3.58
CA PHE A 104 -10.29 10.71 -4.90
C PHE A 104 -11.63 10.02 -4.77
#